data_AF-A0A2S0KTU2-F1
#
_entry.id   AF-A0A2S0KTU2-F1
#
_cell.length_a   1.000
_cell.length_b   1.000
_cell.length_c   1.000
_cell.angle_alpha   90.00
_cell.angle_beta   90.00
_cell.angle_gamma   90.00
#
_symmetry.space_group_name_H-M   'P 1'
#
loop_
_entity.id
_entity.type
_entity.pdbx_description
1 polymer ?
#
loop_
_entity_poly.entity_id
_entity_poly.type
_entity_poly.pdbx_seq_one_letter_code
_entity_poly.pdbx_strand_id
1 'polypeptide(L)'
;MFRLRRALLAALLEYSSYQDLDTVMLHPVVIGENASPEELRVEWRNLTEWGMIEPLAGYQGAVCRLTAATRRTMEETGNAPRDSRLYGFEVQ
;
A
#
# COMPACT_ATOMS: atom_id res chain seq x y z
N MET A 1 -1.64 -10.41 -6.58
CA MET A 1 -2.46 -9.48 -5.77
C MET A 1 -1.95 -9.28 -4.34
N PHE A 2 -1.92 -10.29 -3.46
CA PHE A 2 -1.49 -10.10 -2.05
C PHE A 2 -0.06 -9.57 -1.86
N ARG A 3 0.87 -10.06 -2.67
CA ARG A 3 2.27 -9.58 -2.68
C ARG A 3 2.35 -8.12 -3.13
N LEU A 4 1.66 -7.75 -4.20
CA LEU A 4 1.52 -6.37 -4.68
C LEU A 4 0.99 -5.41 -3.61
N ARG A 5 -0.07 -5.77 -2.87
CA ARG A 5 -0.60 -4.94 -1.77
C ARG A 5 0.45 -4.67 -0.71
N ARG A 6 1.20 -5.70 -0.30
CA ARG A 6 2.28 -5.56 0.69
C ARG A 6 3.45 -4.75 0.13
N ALA A 7 3.77 -4.89 -1.15
CA ALA A 7 4.79 -4.07 -1.81
C ALA A 7 4.41 -2.59 -1.84
N LEU A 8 3.15 -2.25 -2.14
CA LEU A 8 2.64 -0.88 -2.08
C LEU A 8 2.73 -0.30 -0.66
N LEU A 9 2.34 -1.06 0.36
CA LEU A 9 2.47 -0.63 1.75
C LEU A 9 3.94 -0.46 2.18
N ALA A 10 4.82 -1.37 1.76
CA ALA A 10 6.25 -1.29 2.05
C ALA A 10 6.90 -0.06 1.39
N ALA A 11 6.58 0.21 0.12
CA ALA A 11 7.07 1.41 -0.56
C ALA A 11 6.60 2.68 0.15
N LEU A 12 5.32 2.76 0.54
CA LEU A 12 4.78 3.91 1.27
C LEU A 12 5.38 4.10 2.67
N LEU A 13 5.88 3.03 3.30
CA LEU A 13 6.54 3.12 4.60
C LEU A 13 7.82 3.96 4.54
N GLU A 14 8.58 3.84 3.44
CA GLU A 14 9.85 4.55 3.21
C GLU A 14 9.68 6.05 3.00
N TYR A 15 8.48 6.51 2.62
CA TYR A 15 8.16 7.93 2.46
C TYR A 15 7.55 8.52 3.73
N SER A 16 8.07 9.67 4.17
CA SER A 16 7.50 10.42 5.31
C SER A 16 6.33 11.33 4.91
N SER A 17 6.21 11.67 3.62
CA SER A 17 5.15 12.50 3.05
C SER A 17 4.14 11.68 2.26
N TYR A 18 3.05 12.32 1.83
CA TYR A 18 2.13 11.74 0.85
C TYR A 18 2.83 11.56 -0.49
N GLN A 19 2.47 10.50 -1.20
CA GLN A 19 2.98 10.17 -2.53
C GLN A 19 1.84 9.78 -3.48
N ASP A 20 1.98 10.13 -4.74
CA ASP A 20 1.12 9.62 -5.79
C ASP A 20 1.51 8.18 -6.21
N LEU A 21 0.59 7.50 -6.88
CA LEU A 21 0.81 6.13 -7.32
C LEU A 21 1.96 6.02 -8.35
N ASP A 22 2.13 6.99 -9.25
CA ASP A 22 3.19 6.93 -10.28
C ASP A 22 4.57 6.95 -9.62
N THR A 23 4.76 7.76 -8.57
CA THR A 23 5.98 7.76 -7.74
C THR A 23 6.19 6.41 -7.05
N VAL A 24 5.14 5.84 -6.45
CA VAL A 24 5.21 4.54 -5.76
C VAL A 24 5.51 3.39 -6.73
N MET A 25 5.01 3.45 -7.97
CA MET A 25 5.26 2.46 -9.02
C MET A 25 6.73 2.36 -9.41
N LEU A 26 7.51 3.40 -9.19
CA LEU A 26 8.96 3.43 -9.44
C LEU A 26 9.78 2.83 -8.29
N HIS A 27 9.15 2.47 -7.17
CA HIS A 27 9.86 1.89 -6.04
C HIS A 27 10.33 0.46 -6.37
N PRO A 28 11.60 0.07 -6.05
CA PRO A 28 12.14 -1.24 -6.42
C PRO A 28 11.29 -2.44 -5.98
N VAL A 29 10.71 -2.37 -4.77
CA VAL A 29 9.83 -3.44 -4.24
C VAL A 29 8.54 -3.60 -5.05
N VAL A 30 8.03 -2.52 -5.66
CA VAL A 30 6.82 -2.53 -6.48
C VAL A 30 7.15 -2.99 -7.90
N ILE A 31 8.27 -2.50 -8.46
CA ILE A 31 8.79 -2.95 -9.76
C ILE A 31 9.02 -4.47 -9.75
N GLY A 32 9.57 -5.02 -8.66
CA GLY A 32 9.83 -6.45 -8.51
C GLY A 32 8.60 -7.34 -8.58
N GLU A 33 7.40 -6.80 -8.33
CA GLU A 33 6.14 -7.55 -8.45
C GLU A 33 5.68 -7.71 -9.90
N ASN A 34 6.26 -6.95 -10.84
CA ASN A 34 5.98 -7.02 -12.28
C ASN A 34 4.47 -6.95 -12.61
N ALA A 35 3.73 -6.12 -11.86
CA ALA A 35 2.30 -5.91 -12.04
C ALA A 35 2.02 -4.88 -13.13
N SER A 36 0.90 -5.03 -13.82
CA SER A 36 0.43 -4.00 -14.77
C SER A 36 0.02 -2.72 -14.03
N PRO A 37 0.09 -1.54 -14.70
CA PRO A 37 -0.41 -0.29 -14.12
C PRO A 37 -1.88 -0.34 -13.68
N GLU A 38 -2.69 -1.16 -14.36
CA GLU A 38 -4.10 -1.34 -14.04
C GLU A 38 -4.30 -2.12 -12.73
N GLU A 39 -3.53 -3.19 -12.51
CA GLU A 39 -3.54 -3.92 -11.24
C GLU A 39 -3.09 -3.03 -10.08
N LEU A 40 -2.06 -2.21 -10.29
CA LEU A 40 -1.57 -1.24 -9.32
C LEU A 40 -2.65 -0.23 -8.91
N ARG A 41 -3.38 0.33 -9.88
CA ARG A 41 -4.51 1.25 -9.61
C ARG A 41 -5.64 0.58 -8.85
N VAL A 42 -5.96 -0.67 -9.20
CA VAL A 42 -6.99 -1.44 -8.48
C VAL A 42 -6.58 -1.65 -7.02
N GLU A 43 -5.33 -2.06 -6.77
CA GLU A 43 -4.88 -2.30 -5.40
C GLU A 43 -4.69 -1.03 -4.60
N TRP A 44 -4.28 0.07 -5.22
CA TRP A 44 -4.23 1.38 -4.58
C TRP A 44 -5.61 1.83 -4.07
N ARG A 45 -6.63 1.68 -4.91
CA ARG A 45 -8.02 1.96 -4.52
C ARG A 45 -8.48 1.04 -3.37
N ASN A 46 -8.23 -0.26 -3.49
CA ASN A 46 -8.58 -1.24 -2.46
C ASN A 46 -7.95 -0.89 -1.10
N LEU A 47 -6.64 -0.58 -1.07
CA LEU A 47 -5.93 -0.20 0.16
C LEU A 47 -6.49 1.08 0.78
N THR A 48 -6.96 2.02 -0.05
CA THR A 48 -7.62 3.25 0.39
C THR A 48 -8.98 2.93 1.01
N GLU A 49 -9.81 2.14 0.33
CA GLU A 49 -11.12 1.69 0.82
C GLU A 49 -11.03 0.89 2.12
N TRP A 50 -9.93 0.16 2.32
CA TRP A 50 -9.69 -0.62 3.54
C TRP A 50 -9.09 0.19 4.69
N GLY A 51 -8.81 1.48 4.49
CA GLY A 51 -8.24 2.36 5.52
C GLY A 51 -6.78 2.03 5.87
N MET A 52 -6.05 1.39 4.96
CA MET A 52 -4.62 1.10 5.15
C MET A 52 -3.75 2.28 4.68
N ILE A 53 -4.24 3.00 3.69
CA ILE A 53 -3.66 4.27 3.22
C ILE A 53 -4.74 5.35 3.25
N GLU A 54 -4.34 6.59 3.55
CA GLU A 54 -5.23 7.74 3.58
C GLU A 54 -4.88 8.74 2.47
N PRO A 55 -5.88 9.26 1.74
CA PRO A 55 -5.66 10.25 0.71
C PRO A 55 -5.45 11.65 1.30
N LEU A 56 -4.66 12.46 0.59
CA LEU A 56 -4.53 13.89 0.89
C LEU A 56 -5.81 14.62 0.46
N ALA A 57 -6.39 15.38 1.39
CA ALA A 57 -7.57 16.18 1.11
C ALA A 57 -7.31 17.19 -0.03
N GLY A 58 -8.26 17.31 -0.97
CA GLY A 58 -8.16 18.19 -2.14
C GLY A 58 -7.48 17.56 -3.37
N TYR A 59 -6.88 16.37 -3.25
CA TYR A 59 -6.18 15.68 -4.36
C TYR A 59 -6.96 14.49 -4.96
N GLN A 60 -8.26 14.42 -4.69
CA GLN A 60 -9.17 13.38 -5.24
C GLN A 60 -8.67 11.93 -5.07
N GLY A 61 -7.89 11.65 -4.02
CA GLY A 61 -7.34 10.31 -3.77
C GLY A 61 -6.13 9.91 -4.62
N ALA A 62 -5.59 10.84 -5.42
CA ALA A 62 -4.41 10.58 -6.24
C ALA A 62 -3.12 10.46 -5.42
N VAL A 63 -3.07 11.14 -4.26
CA VAL A 63 -1.89 11.26 -3.41
C VAL A 63 -2.23 10.69 -2.03
N CYS A 64 -1.53 9.65 -1.58
CA CYS A 64 -1.83 8.94 -0.34
C CYS A 64 -0.59 8.74 0.52
N ARG A 65 -0.80 8.40 1.80
CA ARG A 65 0.23 7.88 2.70
C ARG A 65 -0.33 6.73 3.53
N LEU A 66 0.53 5.98 4.23
CA LEU A 66 0.05 5.03 5.25
C LEU A 66 -0.76 5.75 6.33
N THR A 67 -1.86 5.13 6.77
CA THR A 67 -2.53 5.60 7.99
C THR A 67 -1.61 5.44 9.19
N ALA A 68 -1.84 6.23 10.25
CA ALA A 68 -1.04 6.14 11.47
C ALA A 68 -1.05 4.73 12.09
N ALA A 69 -2.19 4.03 12.02
CA ALA A 69 -2.33 2.67 12.53
C ALA A 69 -1.50 1.66 11.71
N THR A 70 -1.58 1.73 10.38
CA THR A 70 -0.81 0.86 9.49
C THR A 70 0.69 1.10 9.62
N ARG A 71 1.12 2.38 9.64
CA ARG A 71 2.53 2.74 9.83
C ARG A 71 3.07 2.20 11.15
N ARG A 72 2.40 2.47 12.27
CA ARG A 72 2.83 1.99 13.60
C ARG A 72 3.00 0.47 13.61
N THR A 73 2.02 -0.25 13.07
CA THR A 73 2.06 -1.72 13.01
C THR A 73 3.29 -2.21 12.23
N MET A 74 3.59 -1.58 11.10
CA MET A 74 4.73 -1.95 10.26
C MET A 74 6.07 -1.62 10.91
N GLU A 75 6.17 -0.49 11.61
CA GLU A 75 7.37 -0.09 12.35
C GLU A 75 7.63 -1.00 13.56
N GLU A 76 6.59 -1.41 14.29
CA GLU A 76 6.70 -2.27 15.48
C GLU A 76 6.99 -3.74 15.13
N THR A 77 6.38 -4.24 14.06
CA THR A 77 6.43 -5.69 13.72
C THR A 77 7.34 -6.03 12.55
N GLY A 78 7.85 -5.01 11.85
CA GLY A 78 8.55 -5.18 10.57
C GLY A 78 7.68 -5.77 9.45
N ASN A 79 6.36 -5.85 9.65
CA ASN A 79 5.43 -6.53 8.73
C ASN A 79 4.14 -5.75 8.54
N ALA A 80 3.49 -5.96 7.39
CA ALA A 80 2.16 -5.40 7.13
C ALA A 80 1.11 -5.96 8.12
N PRO A 81 0.05 -5.19 8.47
CA PRO A 81 -0.99 -5.63 9.40
C PRO A 81 -1.53 -7.01 9.06
N ARG A 82 -1.83 -7.84 10.08
CA ARG A 82 -2.39 -9.20 9.91
C ARG A 82 -3.85 -9.14 9.46
N ASP A 83 -4.04 -8.80 8.20
CA ASP A 83 -5.33 -8.68 7.53
C ASP A 83 -5.42 -9.71 6.40
N SER A 84 -6.48 -10.54 6.39
CA SER A 84 -6.66 -11.59 5.39
C SER A 84 -6.66 -11.04 3.95
N ARG A 85 -7.01 -9.77 3.74
CA ARG A 85 -6.95 -9.10 2.44
C ARG A 85 -5.51 -8.85 1.97
N LEU A 86 -4.52 -8.88 2.86
CA LEU A 86 -3.10 -8.74 2.53
C LEU A 86 -2.37 -10.08 2.35
N TYR A 87 -2.94 -11.18 2.84
CA TYR A 87 -2.29 -12.50 2.81
C TYR A 87 -3.03 -13.56 1.98
N GLY A 88 -4.30 -13.34 1.66
CA GLY A 88 -5.19 -14.35 1.08
C GLY A 88 -5.87 -15.16 2.18
N PHE A 89 -7.04 -15.74 1.88
CA PHE A 89 -7.79 -16.57 2.83
C PHE A 89 -6.84 -17.55 3.53
N GLU A 90 -7.00 -17.62 4.86
CA GLU A 90 -6.11 -18.36 5.75
C GLU A 90 -5.89 -19.78 5.22
N VAL A 91 -4.61 -20.15 5.12
CA VAL A 91 -4.20 -21.53 5.40
C VAL A 91 -4.75 -21.82 6.79
N GLN A 92 -5.80 -22.65 6.85
CA GLN A 92 -6.15 -23.39 8.05
C GLN A 92 -5.07 -24.44 8.32
#